data_AF-A0A9E4BFQ1-F1
#
_entry.id   AF-A0A9E4BFQ1-F1
#
_cell.length_a   1.000
_cell.length_b   1.000
_cell.length_c   1.000
_cell.angle_alpha   90.00
_cell.angle_beta   90.00
_cell.angle_gamma   90.00
#
_symmetry.space_group_name_H-M   'P 1'
#
loop_
_entity.id
_entity.type
_entity.pdbx_description
1 polymer ?
#
loop_
_entity_poly.entity_id
_entity_poly.type
_entity_poly.pdbx_seq_one_letter_code
_entity_poly.pdbx_strand_id
1 'polypeptide(L)'
;MFGLDVWNGKRSQVQSFKERTGVTFPLLLNAGRIAGTPFNMEDLIVVGHDGIVGLSKSGLRSSISAGSTEAVVENLLRQIPQMPAIAVQQTAVDFGTIDAGQTDQQTITITNTGTAPLEITDIESDVPGLTFEPSMFTLSPDSSAAVMIVFPGSPAGEFSGLINILSNDPNRAMHTLSVSIIIQGHFANPKADFNRDKEVNITDFLLFVDAFGSTDSTYDIDGDGVVGLSDFLLFVDSFGRKVGG
;
A
#
# COMPACT_ATOMS: atom_id res chain seq x y z
N MET A 1 -4.22 5.69 -33.40
CA MET A 1 -3.35 5.87 -34.58
C MET A 1 -1.99 5.31 -34.20
N PHE A 2 -1.72 4.04 -34.50
CA PHE A 2 -0.45 3.40 -34.16
C PHE A 2 0.60 3.91 -35.15
N GLY A 3 1.48 4.79 -34.71
CA GLY A 3 2.52 5.37 -35.55
C GLY A 3 3.65 4.38 -35.75
N LEU A 4 3.76 3.82 -36.95
CA LEU A 4 5.02 3.30 -37.49
C LEU A 4 5.98 4.48 -37.64
N ASP A 5 7.01 4.57 -36.81
CA ASP A 5 8.06 5.57 -36.96
C ASP A 5 9.32 4.93 -37.55
N VAL A 6 9.87 5.57 -38.58
CA VAL A 6 11.02 5.08 -39.34
C VAL A 6 12.29 5.53 -38.63
N TRP A 7 13.03 4.59 -38.05
CA TRP A 7 14.28 4.93 -37.36
C TRP A 7 15.46 5.01 -38.34
N ASN A 8 16.01 6.21 -38.49
CA ASN A 8 17.18 6.49 -39.34
C ASN A 8 18.49 6.62 -38.54
N GLY A 9 18.50 6.25 -37.25
CA GLY A 9 19.65 6.37 -36.35
C GLY A 9 19.74 7.66 -35.53
N LYS A 10 18.80 8.62 -35.67
CA LYS A 10 18.79 9.86 -34.86
C LYS A 10 18.18 9.65 -33.47
N ARG A 11 18.94 9.96 -32.41
CA ARG A 11 18.52 9.80 -31.00
C ARG A 11 17.33 10.68 -30.59
N SER A 12 17.16 11.85 -31.20
CA SER A 12 16.05 12.75 -30.88
C SER A 12 14.67 12.19 -31.26
N GLN A 13 14.57 11.40 -32.34
CA GLN A 13 13.31 10.80 -32.77
C GLN A 13 12.87 9.63 -31.88
N VAL A 14 13.84 8.89 -31.31
CA VAL A 14 13.58 7.83 -30.32
C VAL A 14 12.99 8.43 -29.04
N GLN A 15 13.52 9.58 -28.61
CA GLN A 15 13.03 10.31 -27.45
C GLN A 15 11.60 10.83 -27.67
N SER A 16 11.33 11.46 -28.83
CA SER A 16 9.98 11.94 -29.17
C SER A 16 8.96 10.80 -29.36
N PHE A 17 9.38 9.65 -29.88
CA PHE A 17 8.52 8.46 -29.97
C PHE A 17 8.17 7.93 -28.58
N LYS A 18 9.16 7.80 -27.69
CA LYS A 18 8.97 7.38 -26.30
C LYS A 18 8.01 8.31 -25.55
N GLU A 19 8.17 9.63 -25.72
CA GLU A 19 7.29 10.63 -25.11
C GLU A 19 5.86 10.58 -25.66
N ARG A 20 5.68 10.19 -26.92
CA ARG A 20 4.36 10.09 -27.58
C ARG A 20 3.62 8.78 -27.31
N THR A 21 4.33 7.66 -27.13
CA THR A 21 3.71 6.32 -27.08
C THR A 21 3.87 5.60 -25.75
N GLY A 22 4.77 6.05 -24.87
CA GLY A 22 5.08 5.37 -23.60
C GLY A 22 5.86 4.06 -23.75
N VAL A 23 6.09 3.59 -24.98
CA VAL A 23 6.81 2.35 -25.26
C VAL A 23 8.31 2.55 -25.00
N THR A 24 8.87 1.72 -24.12
CA THR A 24 10.33 1.67 -23.88
C THR A 24 10.89 0.47 -24.65
N PHE A 25 11.69 0.71 -25.68
CA PHE A 25 12.41 -0.36 -26.39
C PHE A 25 13.37 -1.07 -25.42
N PRO A 26 13.51 -2.41 -25.47
CA PRO A 26 14.70 -3.01 -24.92
C PRO A 26 15.91 -2.52 -25.72
N LEU A 27 16.94 -2.12 -24.98
CA LEU A 27 18.14 -1.41 -25.42
C LEU A 27 18.91 -2.17 -26.51
N LEU A 28 19.10 -1.56 -27.69
CA LEU A 28 20.35 -1.65 -28.43
C LEU A 28 21.32 -0.63 -27.83
N LEU A 29 22.31 -1.08 -27.06
CA LEU A 29 23.42 -0.24 -26.59
C LEU A 29 24.69 -0.62 -27.36
N ASN A 30 25.11 0.30 -28.23
CA ASN A 30 26.43 0.46 -28.88
C ASN A 30 27.26 -0.81 -29.18
N ALA A 31 27.43 -1.10 -30.46
CA ALA A 31 28.59 -1.85 -30.96
C ALA A 31 29.88 -1.07 -30.63
N GLY A 32 30.62 -1.52 -29.61
CA GLY A 32 31.87 -0.90 -29.19
C GLY A 32 32.60 -1.71 -28.12
N ARG A 33 33.32 -2.75 -28.55
CA ARG A 33 34.40 -3.46 -27.84
C ARG A 33 34.20 -3.71 -26.32
N ILE A 34 33.58 -4.83 -25.98
CA ILE A 34 33.92 -5.58 -24.76
C ILE A 34 34.41 -6.96 -25.21
N ALA A 35 35.65 -7.26 -24.81
CA ALA A 35 36.39 -8.43 -25.19
C ALA A 35 35.83 -9.71 -24.52
N GLY A 36 35.71 -10.79 -25.29
CA GLY A 36 35.93 -12.14 -24.76
C GLY A 36 34.83 -13.19 -24.92
N THR A 37 33.58 -12.83 -25.21
CA THR A 37 32.51 -13.83 -25.47
C THR A 37 31.78 -13.53 -26.77
N PRO A 38 31.54 -14.53 -27.65
CA PRO A 38 30.81 -14.32 -28.89
C PRO A 38 29.31 -14.16 -28.56
N PHE A 39 28.80 -12.94 -28.66
CA PHE A 39 27.37 -12.75 -28.90
C PHE A 39 27.07 -13.28 -30.30
N ASN A 40 26.25 -14.32 -30.41
CA ASN A 40 25.72 -14.76 -31.71
C ASN A 40 24.73 -13.71 -32.22
N MET A 41 24.98 -13.17 -33.40
CA MET A 41 24.11 -12.23 -34.14
C MET A 41 22.76 -12.85 -34.61
N GLU A 42 22.31 -13.95 -34.00
CA GLU A 42 21.19 -14.78 -34.48
C GLU A 42 19.80 -14.29 -34.02
N ASP A 43 19.71 -13.32 -33.09
CA ASP A 43 18.43 -12.85 -32.52
C ASP A 43 18.14 -11.37 -32.82
N LEU A 44 18.36 -10.92 -34.06
CA LEU A 44 18.01 -9.56 -34.48
C LEU A 44 16.60 -9.54 -35.11
N ILE A 45 15.69 -8.75 -34.53
CA ILE A 45 14.41 -8.38 -35.16
C ILE A 45 14.65 -7.08 -35.93
N VAL A 46 14.69 -7.15 -37.26
CA VAL A 46 14.81 -5.95 -38.12
C VAL A 46 13.48 -5.72 -38.81
N VAL A 47 12.87 -4.55 -38.59
CA VAL A 47 11.67 -4.12 -39.32
C VAL A 47 12.12 -3.26 -40.52
N GLY A 48 11.98 -3.80 -41.72
CA GLY A 48 12.32 -3.11 -42.97
C GLY A 48 11.30 -2.03 -43.37
N HIS A 49 11.69 -1.16 -44.32
CA HIS A 49 10.86 -0.07 -44.84
C HIS A 49 9.60 -0.53 -45.61
N ASP A 50 9.48 -1.83 -45.84
CA ASP A 50 8.39 -2.54 -46.50
C ASP A 50 7.51 -3.33 -45.51
N GLY A 51 7.75 -3.22 -44.21
CA GLY A 51 6.99 -3.91 -43.17
C GLY A 51 7.40 -5.36 -42.91
N ILE A 52 8.52 -5.82 -43.47
CA ILE A 52 9.04 -7.16 -43.22
C ILE A 52 9.78 -7.20 -41.89
N VAL A 53 9.42 -8.14 -41.01
CA VAL A 53 10.25 -8.56 -39.86
C VAL A 53 11.24 -9.63 -40.33
N GLY A 54 12.53 -9.29 -40.39
CA GLY A 54 13.60 -10.25 -40.61
C GLY A 54 14.04 -10.87 -39.29
N LEU A 55 14.01 -12.21 -39.20
CA LEU A 55 14.64 -13.01 -38.16
C LEU A 55 15.82 -13.76 -38.79
N SER A 56 17.05 -13.46 -38.36
CA SER A 56 18.24 -14.12 -38.90
C SER A 56 18.60 -15.36 -38.10
N LYS A 57 17.83 -16.44 -38.27
CA LYS A 57 18.32 -17.78 -37.90
C LYS A 57 18.92 -18.43 -39.13
N SER A 58 20.25 -18.62 -39.13
CA SER A 58 21.00 -19.44 -40.10
C SER A 58 20.54 -19.35 -41.57
N GLY A 59 20.53 -18.14 -42.16
CA GLY A 59 20.43 -17.97 -43.61
C GLY A 59 19.03 -18.01 -44.25
N LEU A 60 17.94 -18.04 -43.48
CA LEU A 60 16.58 -17.96 -44.03
C LEU A 60 16.14 -16.50 -44.23
N ARG A 61 16.07 -16.03 -45.48
CA ARG A 61 15.43 -14.74 -45.84
C ARG A 61 13.94 -14.98 -46.10
N SER A 62 13.10 -14.79 -45.10
CA SER A 62 11.65 -14.87 -45.27
C SER A 62 11.03 -13.47 -45.30
N SER A 63 10.53 -13.05 -46.47
CA SER A 63 9.68 -11.87 -46.59
C SER A 63 8.29 -12.23 -46.10
N ILE A 64 7.94 -11.78 -44.90
CA ILE A 64 6.63 -12.05 -44.30
C ILE A 64 5.71 -10.89 -44.72
N SER A 65 4.55 -11.18 -45.32
CA SER A 65 3.58 -10.11 -45.69
C SER A 65 3.15 -9.33 -44.43
N ALA A 66 2.69 -8.09 -44.57
CA ALA A 66 2.29 -7.28 -43.40
C ALA A 66 1.25 -8.00 -42.50
N GLY A 67 0.27 -8.71 -43.08
CA GLY A 67 -0.70 -9.52 -42.31
C GLY A 67 -0.11 -10.80 -41.71
N SER A 68 0.99 -11.30 -42.27
CA SER A 68 1.76 -12.41 -41.69
C SER A 68 2.75 -11.92 -40.63
N THR A 69 3.12 -10.63 -40.65
CA THR A 69 4.08 -10.01 -39.72
C THR A 69 3.43 -9.77 -38.36
N GLU A 70 2.19 -9.30 -38.35
CA GLU A 70 1.35 -9.25 -37.13
C GLU A 70 1.22 -10.63 -36.49
N ALA A 71 0.93 -11.66 -37.28
CA ALA A 71 0.86 -13.04 -36.79
C ALA A 71 2.20 -13.56 -36.22
N VAL A 72 3.33 -13.18 -36.81
CA VAL A 72 4.67 -13.56 -36.30
C VAL A 72 5.02 -12.80 -35.03
N VAL A 73 4.71 -11.51 -34.95
CA VAL A 73 4.90 -10.70 -33.73
C VAL A 73 4.02 -11.23 -32.60
N GLU A 74 2.74 -11.49 -32.86
CA GLU A 74 1.82 -12.12 -31.90
C GLU A 74 2.32 -13.48 -31.44
N ASN A 75 2.86 -14.30 -32.34
CA ASN A 75 3.41 -15.61 -32.00
C ASN A 75 4.70 -15.52 -31.16
N LEU A 76 5.55 -14.51 -31.40
CA LEU A 76 6.73 -14.24 -30.58
C LEU A 76 6.35 -13.70 -29.19
N LEU A 77 5.35 -12.80 -29.11
CA LEU A 77 4.82 -12.31 -27.83
C LEU A 77 4.23 -13.44 -26.99
N ARG A 78 3.57 -14.43 -27.61
CA ARG A 78 3.08 -15.65 -26.93
C ARG A 78 4.18 -16.55 -26.38
N GLN A 79 5.41 -16.43 -26.87
CA GLN A 79 6.56 -17.20 -26.38
C GLN A 79 7.29 -16.51 -25.21
N ILE A 80 6.97 -15.24 -24.92
CA ILE A 80 7.49 -14.56 -23.72
C ILE A 80 6.82 -15.18 -22.49
N PRO A 81 7.58 -15.68 -21.50
CA PRO A 81 7.03 -16.24 -20.28
C PRO A 81 6.08 -15.24 -19.61
N GLN A 82 4.81 -15.61 -19.49
CA GLN A 82 3.81 -14.83 -18.79
C GLN A 82 3.92 -15.13 -17.31
N MET A 83 4.33 -14.15 -16.51
CA MET A 83 4.55 -14.32 -15.08
C MET A 83 3.87 -13.19 -14.30
N PRO A 84 3.12 -13.49 -13.23
CA PRO A 84 2.65 -12.46 -12.32
C PRO A 84 3.83 -11.89 -11.52
N ALA A 85 3.79 -10.61 -11.18
CA ALA A 85 4.82 -9.98 -10.35
C ALA A 85 4.21 -8.95 -9.39
N ILE A 86 4.31 -9.21 -8.09
CA ILE A 86 3.74 -8.34 -7.04
C ILE A 86 4.69 -7.19 -6.71
N ALA A 87 4.16 -5.97 -6.78
CA ALA A 87 4.78 -4.77 -6.24
C ALA A 87 3.85 -4.13 -5.21
N VAL A 88 4.38 -3.84 -4.03
CA VAL A 88 3.71 -3.08 -2.98
C VAL A 88 4.57 -1.86 -2.70
N GLN A 89 3.97 -0.66 -2.71
CA GLN A 89 4.74 0.58 -2.56
C GLN A 89 5.23 0.78 -1.13
N GLN A 90 4.41 0.41 -0.17
CA GLN A 90 4.69 0.48 1.26
C GLN A 90 5.61 -0.67 1.68
N THR A 91 6.54 -0.41 2.60
CA THR A 91 7.28 -1.45 3.33
C THR A 91 6.78 -1.60 4.77
N ALA A 92 6.00 -0.64 5.24
CA ALA A 92 5.44 -0.59 6.58
C ALA A 92 4.06 0.10 6.57
N VAL A 93 3.23 -0.25 7.54
CA VAL A 93 1.93 0.38 7.83
C VAL A 93 1.99 0.93 9.24
N ASP A 94 1.89 2.24 9.39
CA ASP A 94 1.89 2.91 10.70
C ASP A 94 0.52 3.55 10.93
N PHE A 95 -0.16 3.08 11.96
CA PHE A 95 -1.42 3.67 12.42
C PHE A 95 -1.19 4.89 13.31
N GLY A 96 0.05 5.16 13.74
CA GLY A 96 0.35 6.24 14.67
C GLY A 96 -0.33 6.01 16.02
N THR A 97 -0.85 7.11 16.60
CA THR A 97 -1.50 7.09 17.91
C THR A 97 -3.01 7.12 17.77
N ILE A 98 -3.68 6.11 18.34
CA ILE A 98 -5.14 5.96 18.37
C ILE A 98 -5.60 5.98 19.83
N ASP A 99 -6.73 6.62 20.13
CA ASP A 99 -7.33 6.55 21.46
C ASP A 99 -7.88 5.15 21.76
N ALA A 100 -7.72 4.68 22.99
CA ALA A 100 -8.25 3.39 23.43
C ALA A 100 -9.73 3.19 23.04
N GLY A 101 -10.02 2.05 22.42
CA GLY A 101 -11.35 1.69 21.92
C GLY A 101 -11.77 2.35 20.59
N GLN A 102 -10.96 3.25 20.00
CA GLN A 102 -11.25 3.81 18.68
C GLN A 102 -10.77 2.89 17.56
N THR A 103 -11.57 2.81 16.51
CA THR A 103 -11.20 2.15 15.26
C THR A 103 -10.45 3.12 14.37
N ASP A 104 -9.40 2.65 13.71
CA ASP A 104 -8.70 3.41 12.67
C ASP A 104 -8.43 2.52 11.44
N GLN A 105 -8.11 3.14 10.32
CA GLN A 105 -7.87 2.45 9.05
C GLN A 105 -6.69 3.04 8.29
N GLN A 106 -5.91 2.15 7.68
CA GLN A 106 -4.83 2.49 6.74
C GLN A 106 -5.11 1.86 5.38
N THR A 107 -4.40 2.30 4.35
CA THR A 107 -4.55 1.74 3.00
C THR A 107 -3.19 1.45 2.40
N ILE A 108 -3.04 0.25 1.84
CA ILE A 108 -1.89 -0.12 1.01
C ILE A 108 -2.31 -0.26 -0.44
N THR A 109 -1.35 -0.11 -1.35
CA THR A 109 -1.59 -0.30 -2.79
C THR A 109 -0.75 -1.45 -3.30
N ILE A 110 -1.44 -2.42 -3.89
CA ILE A 110 -0.84 -3.59 -4.52
C ILE A 110 -0.95 -3.43 -6.03
N THR A 111 0.14 -3.65 -6.74
CA THR A 111 0.25 -3.50 -8.19
C THR A 111 0.77 -4.80 -8.79
N ASN A 112 0.17 -5.22 -9.90
CA ASN A 112 0.73 -6.27 -10.74
C ASN A 112 1.66 -5.64 -11.78
N THR A 113 2.96 -5.83 -11.63
CA THR A 113 4.00 -5.37 -12.57
C THR A 113 4.44 -6.47 -13.54
N GLY A 114 3.80 -7.63 -13.46
CA GLY A 114 4.04 -8.78 -14.32
C GLY A 114 3.17 -8.74 -15.57
N THR A 115 3.30 -9.78 -16.38
CA THR A 115 2.57 -9.89 -17.66
C THR A 115 1.44 -10.93 -17.60
N ALA A 116 1.31 -11.69 -16.51
CA ALA A 116 0.18 -12.59 -16.25
C ALA A 116 -0.71 -12.07 -15.10
N PRO A 117 -1.97 -12.55 -14.96
CA PRO A 117 -2.82 -12.22 -13.82
C PRO A 117 -2.18 -12.60 -12.48
N LEU A 118 -2.07 -11.63 -11.58
CA LEU A 118 -1.61 -11.80 -10.20
C LEU A 118 -2.81 -12.11 -9.32
N GLU A 119 -2.79 -13.25 -8.65
CA GLU A 119 -3.81 -13.66 -7.68
C GLU A 119 -3.28 -13.42 -6.28
N ILE A 120 -3.99 -12.61 -5.51
CA ILE A 120 -3.81 -12.46 -4.07
C ILE A 120 -4.77 -13.44 -3.41
N THR A 121 -4.21 -14.48 -2.80
CA THR A 121 -4.99 -15.59 -2.24
C THR A 121 -5.39 -15.34 -0.79
N ASP A 122 -4.59 -14.59 -0.05
CA ASP A 122 -4.87 -14.21 1.32
C ASP A 122 -4.03 -13.00 1.76
N ILE A 123 -4.52 -12.28 2.77
CA ILE A 123 -3.79 -11.24 3.49
C ILE A 123 -4.02 -11.46 4.98
N GLU A 124 -2.95 -11.76 5.71
CA GLU A 124 -3.01 -12.10 7.13
C GLU A 124 -2.03 -11.24 7.96
N SER A 125 -2.25 -11.19 9.27
CA SER A 125 -1.38 -10.49 10.21
C SER A 125 -1.31 -11.21 11.55
N ASP A 126 -0.16 -11.10 12.22
CA ASP A 126 0.03 -11.58 13.60
C ASP A 126 -0.50 -10.60 14.66
N VAL A 127 -0.71 -9.33 14.32
CA VAL A 127 -1.43 -8.36 15.16
C VAL A 127 -2.91 -8.77 15.26
N PRO A 128 -3.42 -9.09 16.47
CA PRO A 128 -4.79 -9.55 16.64
C PRO A 128 -5.82 -8.50 16.22
N GLY A 129 -6.89 -8.95 15.57
CA GLY A 129 -8.04 -8.13 15.22
C GLY A 129 -7.89 -7.30 13.94
N LEU A 130 -6.69 -7.18 13.36
CA LEU A 130 -6.55 -6.54 12.04
C LEU A 130 -7.40 -7.26 10.99
N THR A 131 -8.08 -6.48 10.16
CA THR A 131 -8.90 -6.97 9.06
C THR A 131 -8.53 -6.28 7.75
N PHE A 132 -8.75 -6.97 6.64
CA PHE A 132 -8.31 -6.55 5.31
C PHE A 132 -9.48 -6.62 4.33
N GLU A 133 -9.72 -5.54 3.59
CA GLU A 133 -10.78 -5.48 2.59
C GLU A 133 -10.28 -4.80 1.30
N PRO A 134 -10.24 -5.51 0.15
CA PRO A 134 -10.46 -6.95 0.01
C PRO A 134 -9.26 -7.76 0.53
N SER A 135 -9.50 -8.97 1.06
CA SER A 135 -8.43 -9.91 1.47
C SER A 135 -8.00 -10.87 0.36
N MET A 136 -8.81 -11.05 -0.68
CA MET A 136 -8.50 -11.89 -1.85
C MET A 136 -9.03 -11.26 -3.12
N PHE A 137 -8.23 -11.26 -4.20
CA PHE A 137 -8.60 -10.67 -5.49
C PHE A 137 -7.58 -11.01 -6.58
N THR A 138 -7.91 -10.71 -7.83
CA THR A 138 -7.01 -10.88 -8.99
C THR A 138 -6.77 -9.54 -9.68
N LEU A 139 -5.51 -9.25 -10.01
CA LEU A 139 -5.09 -8.09 -10.78
C LEU A 139 -4.62 -8.50 -12.18
N SER A 140 -5.21 -7.91 -13.21
CA SER A 140 -4.64 -7.95 -14.56
C SER A 140 -3.25 -7.28 -14.59
N PRO A 141 -2.41 -7.57 -15.59
CA PRO A 141 -1.15 -6.86 -15.80
C PRO A 141 -1.33 -5.34 -15.75
N ASP A 142 -0.36 -4.65 -15.16
CA ASP A 142 -0.30 -3.20 -14.95
C ASP A 142 -1.45 -2.58 -14.13
N SER A 143 -2.36 -3.41 -13.59
CA SER A 143 -3.45 -2.95 -12.72
C SER A 143 -3.00 -2.83 -11.26
N SER A 144 -3.70 -1.98 -10.52
CA SER A 144 -3.52 -1.81 -9.07
C SER A 144 -4.84 -1.93 -8.33
N ALA A 145 -4.78 -2.36 -7.07
CA ALA A 145 -5.88 -2.31 -6.11
C ALA A 145 -5.43 -1.68 -4.79
N ALA A 146 -6.36 -0.97 -4.15
CA ALA A 146 -6.22 -0.51 -2.79
C ALA A 146 -6.77 -1.59 -1.84
N VAL A 147 -6.02 -1.90 -0.79
CA VAL A 147 -6.47 -2.77 0.30
C VAL A 147 -6.56 -1.92 1.56
N MET A 148 -7.75 -1.88 2.14
CA MET A 148 -8.00 -1.21 3.41
C MET A 148 -7.67 -2.15 4.56
N ILE A 149 -6.91 -1.63 5.52
CA ILE A 149 -6.49 -2.34 6.72
C ILE A 149 -7.20 -1.67 7.89
N VAL A 150 -8.06 -2.39 8.60
CA VAL A 150 -8.85 -1.83 9.70
C VAL A 150 -8.40 -2.44 11.02
N PHE A 151 -8.10 -1.57 11.98
CA PHE A 151 -7.82 -1.94 13.37
C PHE A 151 -9.06 -1.67 14.23
N PRO A 152 -9.78 -2.71 14.71
CA PRO A 152 -10.90 -2.54 15.62
C PRO A 152 -10.33 -2.21 16.99
N GLY A 153 -10.58 -0.99 17.49
CA GLY A 153 -9.90 -0.45 18.67
C GLY A 153 -9.66 -1.41 19.84
N SER A 154 -8.57 -1.16 20.57
CA SER A 154 -8.05 -2.02 21.64
C SER A 154 -7.82 -1.21 22.93
N PRO A 155 -7.58 -1.84 24.10
CA PRO A 155 -7.06 -1.13 25.26
C PRO A 155 -5.70 -0.47 24.98
N ALA A 156 -5.33 0.47 25.85
CA ALA A 156 -4.04 1.15 25.77
C ALA A 156 -2.86 0.17 25.75
N GLY A 157 -1.88 0.45 24.90
CA GLY A 157 -0.73 -0.42 24.67
C GLY A 157 -0.09 -0.18 23.30
N GLU A 158 1.06 -0.80 23.09
CA GLU A 158 1.76 -0.78 21.80
C GLU A 158 1.58 -2.14 21.12
N PHE A 159 1.22 -2.12 19.84
CA PHE A 159 1.09 -3.31 19.01
C PHE A 159 2.01 -3.18 17.82
N SER A 160 2.79 -4.22 17.57
CA SER A 160 3.67 -4.30 16.40
C SER A 160 3.72 -5.72 15.88
N GLY A 161 3.84 -5.88 14.57
CA GLY A 161 3.84 -7.18 13.95
C GLY A 161 4.11 -7.13 12.45
N LEU A 162 3.69 -8.18 11.75
CA LEU A 162 3.88 -8.39 10.34
C LEU A 162 2.53 -8.63 9.65
N ILE A 163 2.38 -8.03 8.46
CA ILE A 163 1.31 -8.32 7.51
C ILE A 163 1.92 -9.15 6.38
N ASN A 164 1.37 -10.33 6.10
CA ASN A 164 1.77 -11.21 5.01
C ASN A 164 0.73 -11.22 3.90
N ILE A 165 1.15 -10.89 2.69
CA ILE A 165 0.34 -10.91 1.47
C ILE A 165 0.76 -12.14 0.65
N LEU A 166 -0.16 -13.10 0.50
CA LEU A 166 0.09 -14.36 -0.21
C LEU A 166 -0.37 -14.22 -1.66
N SER A 167 0.48 -14.63 -2.61
CA SER A 167 0.18 -14.51 -4.04
C SER A 167 0.76 -15.64 -4.89
N ASN A 168 0.30 -15.70 -6.14
CA ASN A 168 0.83 -16.61 -7.15
C ASN A 168 2.11 -16.11 -7.87
N ASP A 169 2.76 -15.03 -7.39
CA ASP A 169 4.07 -14.59 -7.89
C ASP A 169 5.14 -15.66 -7.61
N PRO A 170 5.73 -16.30 -8.64
CA PRO A 170 6.68 -17.39 -8.46
C PRO A 170 8.01 -16.95 -7.82
N ASN A 171 8.36 -15.66 -7.90
CA ASN A 171 9.55 -15.10 -7.27
C ASN A 171 9.25 -14.54 -5.88
N ARG A 172 7.98 -14.26 -5.58
CA ARG A 172 7.56 -13.65 -4.31
C ARG A 172 6.15 -14.11 -3.90
N ALA A 173 6.04 -15.40 -3.62
CA ALA A 173 4.77 -16.01 -3.20
C ALA A 173 4.22 -15.40 -1.88
N MET A 174 5.09 -14.81 -1.06
CA MET A 174 4.72 -14.06 0.13
C MET A 174 5.46 -12.73 0.17
N HIS A 175 4.73 -11.62 0.30
CA HIS A 175 5.27 -10.28 0.50
C HIS A 175 4.92 -9.80 1.92
N THR A 176 5.91 -9.34 2.68
CA THR A 176 5.74 -8.99 4.11
C THR A 176 5.93 -7.50 4.35
N LEU A 177 5.03 -6.89 5.12
CA LEU A 177 5.11 -5.52 5.63
C LEU A 177 5.21 -5.53 7.16
N SER A 178 5.90 -4.57 7.76
CA SER A 178 5.79 -4.35 9.21
C SER A 178 4.57 -3.48 9.53
N VAL A 179 3.92 -3.71 10.65
CA VAL A 179 2.83 -2.86 11.16
C VAL A 179 3.14 -2.37 12.56
N SER A 180 2.81 -1.09 12.83
CA SER A 180 2.93 -0.46 14.16
C SER A 180 1.66 0.32 14.51
N ILE A 181 1.23 0.20 15.76
CA ILE A 181 0.07 0.87 16.32
C ILE A 181 0.38 1.26 17.77
N ILE A 182 0.16 2.52 18.13
CA ILE A 182 0.22 3.00 19.51
C ILE A 182 -1.21 3.32 19.95
N ILE A 183 -1.71 2.61 20.97
CA ILE A 183 -2.99 2.92 21.59
C ILE A 183 -2.74 3.72 22.86
N GLN A 184 -3.09 5.00 22.83
CA GLN A 184 -3.01 5.84 24.02
C GLN A 184 -4.22 5.62 24.93
N GLY A 185 -3.96 5.57 26.23
CA GLY A 185 -5.02 5.59 27.21
C GLY A 185 -5.81 6.88 27.13
N HIS A 186 -7.13 6.78 27.20
CA HIS A 186 -7.98 7.93 27.38
C HIS A 186 -8.07 8.21 28.89
N PHE A 187 -7.22 9.09 29.40
CA PHE A 187 -7.15 9.40 30.82
C PHE A 187 -8.31 10.30 31.24
N ALA A 188 -8.84 10.06 32.45
CA ALA A 188 -9.75 10.99 33.09
C ALA A 188 -9.09 12.36 33.27
N ASN A 189 -9.89 13.42 33.24
CA ASN A 189 -9.48 14.72 33.76
C ASN A 189 -9.02 14.54 35.22
N PRO A 190 -7.77 14.88 35.58
CA PRO A 190 -7.29 14.70 36.94
C PRO A 190 -8.10 15.43 38.01
N LYS A 191 -8.82 16.49 37.64
CA LYS A 191 -9.73 17.19 38.56
C LYS A 191 -10.98 16.38 38.91
N ALA A 192 -11.37 15.41 38.09
CA ALA A 192 -12.57 14.61 38.32
C ALA A 192 -12.36 13.47 39.35
N ASP A 193 -11.11 13.21 39.76
CA ASP A 193 -10.74 12.28 40.84
C ASP A 193 -10.66 13.05 42.16
N PHE A 194 -11.81 13.22 42.79
CA PHE A 194 -11.98 14.03 43.99
C PHE A 194 -11.43 13.33 45.24
N ASN A 195 -11.47 12.00 45.29
CA ASN A 195 -10.94 11.22 46.41
C ASN A 195 -9.44 10.87 46.28
N ARG A 196 -8.85 11.12 45.09
CA ARG A 196 -7.45 10.89 44.72
C ARG A 196 -7.03 9.41 44.73
N ASP A 197 -7.96 8.51 44.40
CA ASP A 197 -7.69 7.07 44.29
C ASP A 197 -7.20 6.65 42.89
N LYS A 198 -7.08 7.61 41.96
CA LYS A 198 -6.69 7.46 40.55
C LYS A 198 -7.75 6.84 39.65
N GLU A 199 -8.99 6.71 40.09
CA GLU A 199 -10.09 6.19 39.29
C GLU A 199 -11.31 7.10 39.42
N VAL A 200 -11.74 7.75 38.33
CA VAL A 200 -12.96 8.57 38.39
C VAL A 200 -14.18 7.64 38.39
N ASN A 201 -14.83 7.51 39.53
CA ASN A 201 -15.87 6.51 39.71
C ASN A 201 -17.04 7.02 40.60
N ILE A 202 -17.89 6.09 41.05
CA ILE A 202 -19.08 6.43 41.84
C ILE A 202 -18.73 7.13 43.16
N THR A 203 -17.57 6.84 43.75
CA THR A 203 -17.11 7.52 44.97
C THR A 203 -16.82 8.99 44.71
N ASP A 204 -16.21 9.34 43.57
CA ASP A 204 -16.03 10.73 43.16
C ASP A 204 -17.36 11.39 42.85
N PHE A 205 -18.30 10.68 42.22
CA PHE A 205 -19.64 11.21 41.95
C PHE A 205 -20.37 11.58 43.24
N LEU A 206 -20.27 10.75 44.29
CA LEU A 206 -20.89 11.06 45.58
C LEU A 206 -20.30 12.33 46.20
N LEU A 207 -18.97 12.50 46.11
CA LEU A 207 -18.30 13.72 46.57
C LEU A 207 -18.71 14.95 45.75
N PHE A 208 -18.90 14.80 44.44
CA PHE A 208 -19.36 15.87 43.55
C PHE A 208 -20.78 16.33 43.90
N VAL A 209 -21.69 15.38 44.12
CA VAL A 209 -23.10 15.68 44.46
C VAL A 209 -23.20 16.45 45.78
N ASP A 210 -22.36 16.13 46.76
CA ASP A 210 -22.31 16.85 48.04
C ASP A 210 -21.90 18.34 47.86
N ALA A 211 -21.15 18.66 46.81
CA ALA A 211 -20.68 20.01 46.49
C ALA A 211 -21.52 20.72 45.40
N PHE A 212 -22.53 20.07 44.82
CA PHE A 212 -23.27 20.62 43.70
C PHE A 212 -24.02 21.91 44.07
N GLY A 213 -23.87 22.95 43.25
CA GLY A 213 -24.41 24.29 43.50
C GLY A 213 -23.58 25.13 44.48
N SER A 214 -22.42 24.66 44.91
CA SER A 214 -21.47 25.43 45.71
C SER A 214 -20.51 26.27 44.84
N THR A 215 -19.57 26.96 45.48
CA THR A 215 -18.43 27.66 44.85
C THR A 215 -17.10 27.03 45.27
N ASP A 216 -17.10 25.77 45.69
CA ASP A 216 -15.89 25.07 46.11
C ASP A 216 -15.04 24.72 44.88
N SER A 217 -13.89 25.39 44.76
CA SER A 217 -12.96 25.23 43.64
C SER A 217 -12.40 23.81 43.47
N THR A 218 -12.56 22.94 44.48
CA THR A 218 -12.16 21.52 44.41
C THR A 218 -13.01 20.75 43.42
N TYR A 219 -14.30 21.10 43.32
CA TYR A 219 -15.30 20.43 42.49
C TYR A 219 -15.66 21.20 41.20
N ASP A 220 -15.12 22.43 41.09
CA ASP A 220 -15.15 23.28 39.90
C ASP A 220 -14.08 22.82 38.89
N ILE A 221 -14.48 21.94 38.00
CA ILE A 221 -13.62 21.31 37.00
C ILE A 221 -13.25 22.33 35.91
N ASP A 222 -14.20 23.11 35.42
CA ASP A 222 -13.99 24.07 34.32
C ASP A 222 -13.41 25.43 34.75
N GLY A 223 -13.48 25.74 36.05
CA GLY A 223 -12.93 26.95 36.65
C GLY A 223 -13.82 28.18 36.52
N ASP A 224 -15.12 28.03 36.27
CA ASP A 224 -16.05 29.15 36.11
C ASP A 224 -16.54 29.77 37.44
N GLY A 225 -16.16 29.17 38.57
CA GLY A 225 -16.44 29.63 39.92
C GLY A 225 -17.72 29.07 40.55
N VAL A 226 -18.45 28.18 39.85
CA VAL A 226 -19.60 27.47 40.41
C VAL A 226 -19.50 25.97 40.12
N VAL A 227 -19.88 25.13 41.08
CA VAL A 227 -19.96 23.68 40.87
C VAL A 227 -21.31 23.36 40.23
N GLY A 228 -21.32 23.15 38.92
CA GLY A 228 -22.54 23.15 38.12
C GLY A 228 -22.64 22.03 37.08
N LEU A 229 -23.57 22.23 36.14
CA LEU A 229 -23.85 21.26 35.08
C LEU A 229 -22.68 21.15 34.09
N SER A 230 -21.94 22.23 33.86
CA SER A 230 -20.75 22.22 33.00
C SER A 230 -19.64 21.35 33.58
N ASP A 231 -19.38 21.43 34.89
CA ASP A 231 -18.48 20.52 35.60
C ASP A 231 -18.96 19.08 35.52
N PHE A 232 -20.26 18.86 35.71
CA PHE A 232 -20.83 17.52 35.62
C PHE A 232 -20.58 16.89 34.24
N LEU A 233 -20.65 17.66 33.15
CA LEU A 233 -20.34 17.14 31.81
C LEU A 233 -18.86 16.76 31.66
N LEU A 234 -17.94 17.52 32.25
CA LEU A 234 -16.51 17.17 32.28
C LEU A 234 -16.21 15.97 33.18
N PHE A 235 -16.93 15.84 34.29
CA PHE A 235 -16.88 14.68 35.18
C PHE A 235 -17.36 13.42 34.45
N VAL A 236 -18.52 13.48 33.79
CA VAL A 236 -19.10 12.35 33.06
C VAL A 236 -18.23 11.93 31.90
N ASP A 237 -17.57 12.86 31.20
CA ASP A 237 -16.56 12.49 30.21
C ASP A 237 -15.46 11.64 30.88
N SER A 238 -15.00 12.02 32.07
CA SER A 238 -13.95 11.28 32.79
C SER A 238 -14.43 9.98 33.46
N PHE A 239 -15.74 9.75 33.59
CA PHE A 239 -16.29 8.68 34.43
C PHE A 239 -15.92 7.28 33.93
N GLY A 240 -15.47 6.43 34.85
CA GLY A 240 -14.97 5.08 34.57
C GLY A 240 -13.53 5.04 34.04
N ARG A 241 -12.84 6.18 33.92
CA ARG A 241 -11.46 6.26 33.43
C ARG A 241 -10.47 6.46 34.58
N LYS A 242 -9.22 6.07 34.37
CA LYS A 242 -8.12 6.29 35.32
C LYS A 242 -7.48 7.65 35.12
N VAL A 243 -6.99 8.24 36.21
CA VAL A 243 -6.20 9.47 36.16
C VAL A 243 -4.72 9.12 36.03
N GLY A 244 -4.13 9.45 34.88
CA GLY A 244 -2.70 9.25 34.58
C GLY A 244 -2.33 7.81 34.20
N GLY A 245 -1.24 7.67 33.43
CA GLY A 245 -0.61 6.42 33.00
C GLY A 245 0.79 6.28 33.55
#